data_AF-A0A8T1WXB4-F1
#
_entry.id   AF-A0A8T1WXB4-F1
#
_cell.length_a   1.000
_cell.length_b   1.000
_cell.length_c   1.000
_cell.angle_alpha   90.00
_cell.angle_beta   90.00
_cell.angle_gamma   90.00
#
_symmetry.space_group_name_H-M   'P 1'
#
loop_
_entity.id
_entity.type
_entity.pdbx_description
1 polymer ?
#
loop_
_entity_poly.entity_id
_entity_poly.type
_entity_poly.pdbx_seq_one_letter_code
_entity_poly.pdbx_strand_id
1 'polypeptide(L)'
;MRSFAATETIPHPMETFHGTLRNVLNAVEANKYVRELVADDQLADISRIQRERFCQVSGLYFANDADRSAFWLEHFGFAPVEAGPSEAGVDAESKILHTSSFVTRGLSRWVESEAETLMPDRAAFRASRQSIYDQLHAEVISKLPFSCELDVFGSSANEFGNESSDMDMCLVLPEGTSPTIEEKQRMLLEVVARLESRPDLFASVDTARLTARIPIVMFVSRASGIECDLCVENRLAQRNTSLLRAYASADPRVRTLAYVVKRFVKQRRMNCAAEGTLSSYGYLLLLIHYLQRQNPPVLPVLQALPPNWPDEPQEKMPSVLCHGPSEELDPSAANDGHNGIETYFYDPFAFREPKDKLAVLHEYCGRNTQSVGELLLGFLRYFGLQFDATRDVVSIRCKDAGTVTKDEKRHSCQWRFTTRLSIEDPFEVGYDVAHVLKGSRDKYIRQQFVRAYVMLMDGAIQHQVKGEDDAEAEDEVVAKIMALVNEHVLDVPFLQAPSHPLSPVPTPSPPPHEGF
;
A
#
# COMPACT_ATOMS: atom_id res chain seq x y z
N MET A 1 -3.50 -16.59 -20.44
CA MET A 1 -2.64 -16.37 -19.26
C MET A 1 -1.21 -16.10 -19.76
N ARG A 2 -0.88 -14.84 -20.07
CA ARG A 2 0.52 -14.47 -20.36
C ARG A 2 1.13 -14.17 -19.00
N SER A 3 1.92 -15.10 -18.45
CA SER A 3 2.72 -14.80 -17.27
C SER A 3 3.61 -13.60 -17.60
N PHE A 4 3.94 -12.78 -16.60
CA PHE A 4 5.17 -11.99 -16.69
C PHE A 4 6.26 -12.92 -17.22
N ALA A 5 6.85 -12.60 -18.37
CA ALA A 5 8.22 -13.05 -18.58
C ALA A 5 8.95 -12.43 -17.39
N ALA A 6 9.37 -13.28 -16.44
CA ALA A 6 10.23 -12.82 -15.37
C ALA A 6 11.40 -12.18 -16.08
N THR A 7 11.39 -10.85 -16.15
CA THR A 7 12.57 -10.12 -16.52
C THR A 7 13.51 -10.36 -15.35
N GLU A 8 14.28 -11.42 -15.47
CA GLU A 8 15.73 -11.41 -15.24
C GLU A 8 16.36 -10.29 -16.09
N THR A 9 15.81 -9.07 -16.06
CA THR A 9 16.56 -7.90 -16.44
C THR A 9 17.54 -7.73 -15.31
N ILE A 10 18.74 -8.25 -15.52
CA ILE A 10 19.93 -7.76 -14.83
C ILE A 10 19.74 -6.23 -14.76
N PRO A 11 19.62 -5.63 -13.56
CA PRO A 11 19.39 -4.21 -13.47
C PRO A 11 20.52 -3.53 -14.25
N HIS A 12 20.16 -2.57 -15.11
CA HIS A 12 21.10 -1.93 -16.02
C HIS A 12 22.36 -1.56 -15.22
N PRO A 13 23.59 -1.75 -15.74
CA PRO A 13 24.81 -1.55 -14.96
C PRO A 13 24.85 -0.21 -14.20
N MET A 14 24.27 0.84 -14.79
CA MET A 14 24.10 2.13 -14.13
C MET A 14 23.09 2.12 -12.98
N GLU A 15 21.92 1.49 -13.12
CA GLU A 15 20.96 1.34 -12.02
C GLU A 15 21.58 0.56 -10.85
N THR A 16 22.33 -0.50 -11.18
CA THR A 16 23.07 -1.28 -10.19
C THR A 16 24.14 -0.43 -9.50
N PHE A 17 24.88 0.39 -10.25
CA PHE A 17 25.87 1.30 -9.70
C PHE A 17 25.24 2.34 -8.77
N HIS A 18 24.21 3.09 -9.21
CA HIS A 18 23.57 4.11 -8.40
C HIS A 18 22.85 3.52 -7.18
N GLY A 19 22.24 2.34 -7.33
CA GLY A 19 21.66 1.60 -6.21
C GLY A 19 22.71 1.15 -5.19
N THR A 20 23.85 0.64 -5.65
CA THR A 20 24.98 0.24 -4.79
C THR A 20 25.56 1.46 -4.07
N LEU A 21 25.79 2.56 -4.80
CA LEU A 21 26.24 3.82 -4.23
C LEU A 21 25.28 4.32 -3.15
N ARG A 22 23.96 4.32 -3.42
CA ARG A 22 22.96 4.70 -2.42
C ARG A 22 23.01 3.82 -1.18
N ASN A 23 23.17 2.51 -1.34
CA ASN A 23 23.27 1.59 -0.20
C ASN A 23 24.51 1.85 0.65
N VAL A 24 25.67 2.11 0.03
CA VAL A 24 26.91 2.44 0.74
C VAL A 24 26.76 3.75 1.50
N LEU A 25 26.27 4.81 0.85
CA LEU A 25 26.10 6.11 1.50
C LEU A 25 25.07 6.04 2.63
N ASN A 26 23.97 5.30 2.46
CA ASN A 26 22.99 5.06 3.53
C ASN A 26 23.61 4.27 4.69
N ALA A 27 24.47 3.29 4.41
CA ALA A 27 25.14 2.53 5.45
C ALA A 27 26.10 3.42 6.27
N VAL A 28 26.78 4.37 5.63
CA VAL A 28 27.62 5.36 6.32
C VAL A 28 26.79 6.26 7.24
N GLU A 29 25.63 6.74 6.77
CA GLU A 29 24.79 7.65 7.55
C GLU A 29 24.03 6.96 8.70
N ALA A 30 23.55 5.74 8.47
CA ALA A 30 22.72 5.00 9.41
C ALA A 30 23.52 4.18 10.42
N ASN A 31 24.70 3.69 10.06
CA ASN A 31 25.49 2.88 10.99
C ASN A 31 26.36 3.77 11.88
N LYS A 32 25.99 3.88 13.14
CA LYS A 32 26.73 4.65 14.16
C LYS A 32 28.23 4.36 14.17
N TYR A 33 28.63 3.09 14.08
CA TYR A 33 30.05 2.71 14.12
C TYR A 33 30.81 3.11 12.86
N VAL A 34 30.14 3.09 11.70
CA VAL A 34 30.75 3.57 10.45
C VAL A 34 30.86 5.09 10.47
N ARG A 35 29.82 5.77 10.98
CA ARG A 35 29.79 7.22 11.12
C ARG A 35 30.93 7.75 12.00
N GLU A 36 31.25 7.06 13.08
CA GLU A 36 32.39 7.40 13.97
C GLU A 36 33.76 7.27 13.29
N LEU A 37 33.85 6.57 12.15
CA LEU A 37 35.09 6.39 11.37
C LEU A 37 35.22 7.40 10.21
N VAL A 38 34.21 8.23 9.96
CA VAL A 38 34.17 9.18 8.86
C VAL A 38 34.22 10.61 9.41
N ALA A 39 35.06 11.47 8.82
CA ALA A 39 35.21 12.85 9.26
C ALA A 39 33.91 13.67 9.06
N ASP A 40 33.66 14.64 9.93
CA ASP A 40 32.41 15.42 9.95
C ASP A 40 32.15 16.18 8.64
N ASP A 41 33.20 16.68 7.98
CA ASP A 41 33.12 17.33 6.67
C ASP A 41 32.66 16.35 5.58
N GLN A 42 33.19 15.13 5.60
CA GLN A 42 32.80 14.07 4.67
C GLN A 42 31.37 13.61 4.92
N LEU A 43 30.93 13.50 6.19
CA LEU A 43 29.54 13.21 6.52
C LEU A 43 28.59 14.30 6.02
N ALA A 44 28.98 15.58 6.19
CA ALA A 44 28.21 16.70 5.68
C ALA A 44 28.11 16.67 4.15
N ASP A 45 29.20 16.34 3.46
CA ASP A 45 29.19 16.17 1.99
C ASP A 45 28.35 15.00 1.51
N ILE A 46 28.41 13.85 2.21
CA ILE A 46 27.56 12.70 1.91
C ILE A 46 26.09 13.10 2.04
N SER A 47 25.68 13.68 3.17
CA SER A 47 24.31 14.12 3.38
C SER A 47 23.86 15.17 2.36
N ARG A 48 24.77 16.07 1.97
CA ARG A 48 24.51 17.06 0.92
C ARG A 48 24.29 16.39 -0.44
N ILE A 49 25.16 15.47 -0.87
CA ILE A 49 25.04 14.74 -2.14
C ILE A 49 23.77 13.89 -2.15
N GLN A 50 23.49 13.19 -1.05
CA GLN A 50 22.28 12.38 -0.88
C GLN A 50 21.00 13.20 -1.00
N ARG A 51 21.01 14.46 -0.56
CA ARG A 51 19.88 15.38 -0.62
C ARG A 51 19.74 16.07 -1.97
N GLU A 52 20.85 16.53 -2.55
CA GLU A 52 20.84 17.43 -3.71
C GLU A 52 20.97 16.69 -5.05
N ARG A 53 21.64 15.54 -5.07
CA ARG A 53 21.99 14.85 -6.33
C ARG A 53 21.17 13.58 -6.57
N PHE A 54 20.66 12.95 -5.51
CA PHE A 54 19.84 11.76 -5.65
C PHE A 54 18.39 12.11 -6.01
N CYS A 55 17.86 11.47 -7.05
CA CYS A 55 16.46 11.55 -7.43
C CYS A 55 15.73 10.28 -6.99
N GLN A 56 14.80 10.39 -6.04
CA GLN A 56 14.04 9.23 -5.55
C GLN A 56 13.15 8.60 -6.64
N VAL A 57 12.68 9.40 -7.62
CA VAL A 57 11.76 8.94 -8.67
C VAL A 57 12.47 8.06 -9.70
N SER A 58 13.67 8.43 -10.13
CA SER A 58 14.48 7.60 -11.04
C SER A 58 15.37 6.59 -10.28
N GLY A 59 15.69 6.88 -9.03
CA GLY A 59 16.68 6.13 -8.24
C GLY A 59 18.11 6.34 -8.73
N LEU A 60 18.40 7.49 -9.36
CA LEU A 60 19.70 7.84 -9.94
C LEU A 60 20.29 9.08 -9.28
N TYR A 61 21.62 9.20 -9.32
CA TYR A 61 22.33 10.43 -8.98
C TYR A 61 22.61 11.23 -10.24
N PHE A 62 22.30 12.52 -10.24
CA PHE A 62 22.57 13.43 -11.35
C PHE A 62 23.69 14.40 -10.99
N ALA A 63 24.50 14.81 -11.97
CA ALA A 63 25.58 15.77 -11.75
C ALA A 63 25.05 17.18 -11.47
N ASN A 64 23.95 17.55 -12.13
CA ASN A 64 23.28 18.85 -12.01
C ASN A 64 21.76 18.72 -12.32
N ASP A 65 21.02 19.80 -12.09
CA ASP A 65 19.56 19.84 -12.28
C ASP A 65 19.14 19.80 -13.75
N ALA A 66 19.99 20.29 -14.66
CA ALA A 66 19.70 20.26 -16.09
C ALA A 66 19.71 18.82 -16.63
N ASP A 67 20.68 18.01 -16.23
CA ASP A 67 20.76 16.58 -16.60
C ASP A 67 19.57 15.79 -16.03
N ARG A 68 19.19 16.07 -14.78
CA ARG A 68 17.99 15.51 -14.16
C ARG A 68 16.74 15.88 -14.95
N SER A 69 16.64 17.14 -15.37
CA SER A 69 15.49 17.64 -16.11
C SER A 69 15.37 17.06 -17.52
N ALA A 70 16.49 16.97 -18.23
CA ALA A 70 16.55 16.30 -19.53
C ALA A 70 16.13 14.83 -19.42
N PHE A 71 16.64 14.10 -18.41
CA PHE A 71 16.28 12.70 -18.19
C PHE A 71 14.78 12.52 -17.96
N TRP A 72 14.17 13.36 -17.12
CA TRP A 72 12.74 13.26 -16.84
C TRP A 72 11.87 13.60 -18.04
N LEU A 73 12.24 14.64 -18.80
CA LEU A 73 11.51 15.01 -20.00
C LEU A 73 11.56 13.89 -21.05
N GLU A 74 12.73 13.25 -21.22
CA GLU A 74 12.93 12.13 -22.13
C GLU A 74 12.17 10.86 -21.70
N HIS A 75 12.27 10.48 -20.41
CA HIS A 75 11.81 9.17 -19.94
C HIS A 75 10.40 9.18 -19.37
N PHE A 76 9.93 10.33 -18.87
CA PHE A 76 8.61 10.47 -18.25
C PHE A 76 7.70 11.46 -18.99
N GLY A 77 8.25 12.27 -19.90
CA GLY A 77 7.48 13.22 -20.72
C GLY A 77 7.18 14.55 -20.03
N PHE A 78 7.77 14.81 -18.86
CA PHE A 78 7.57 16.05 -18.11
C PHE A 78 8.83 16.46 -17.35
N ALA A 79 8.97 17.75 -17.04
CA ALA A 79 10.08 18.25 -16.24
C ALA A 79 9.98 17.78 -14.77
N PRO A 80 11.10 17.62 -14.05
CA PRO A 80 11.09 17.33 -12.63
C PRO A 80 10.35 18.42 -11.86
N VAL A 81 9.47 18.01 -10.97
CA VAL A 81 8.93 18.90 -9.95
C VAL A 81 10.01 19.05 -8.88
N GLU A 82 10.48 20.28 -8.65
CA GLU A 82 11.52 20.54 -7.65
C GLU A 82 11.01 20.18 -6.25
N ALA A 83 11.41 19.02 -5.74
CA ALA A 83 11.32 18.71 -4.32
C ALA A 83 12.49 19.39 -3.60
N GLY A 84 12.43 20.70 -3.42
CA GLY A 84 13.44 21.52 -2.74
C GLY A 84 12.92 22.92 -2.40
N PRO A 85 13.39 23.55 -1.30
CA PRO A 85 12.72 24.67 -0.66
C PRO A 85 13.04 25.99 -1.37
N SER A 86 12.20 26.40 -2.31
CA SER A 86 11.77 27.79 -2.25
C SER A 86 10.45 27.79 -1.51
N GLU A 87 10.38 28.47 -0.36
CA GLU A 87 9.11 28.65 0.37
C GLU A 87 8.01 29.17 -0.59
N ALA A 88 8.40 30.02 -1.55
CA ALA A 88 7.54 30.54 -2.61
C ALA A 88 6.93 29.47 -3.54
N GLY A 89 7.68 28.42 -3.92
CA GLY A 89 7.20 27.36 -4.82
C GLY A 89 6.30 26.34 -4.10
N VAL A 90 6.63 25.99 -2.87
CA VAL A 90 5.82 25.10 -2.03
C VAL A 90 4.48 25.76 -1.67
N ASP A 91 4.49 27.06 -1.38
CA ASP A 91 3.27 27.83 -1.11
C ASP A 91 2.39 27.95 -2.34
N ALA A 92 2.97 28.12 -3.53
CA ALA A 92 2.21 28.20 -4.78
C ALA A 92 1.54 26.85 -5.15
N GLU A 93 2.27 25.74 -5.08
CA GLU A 93 1.71 24.39 -5.32
C GLU A 93 0.62 24.04 -4.31
N SER A 94 0.90 24.28 -3.01
CA SER A 94 -0.05 24.04 -1.93
C SER A 94 -1.31 24.87 -2.14
N LYS A 95 -1.16 26.13 -2.54
CA LYS A 95 -2.29 27.00 -2.89
C LYS A 95 -3.09 26.45 -4.06
N ILE A 96 -2.45 25.99 -5.14
CA ILE A 96 -3.17 25.40 -6.30
C ILE A 96 -3.96 24.17 -5.86
N LEU A 97 -3.35 23.28 -5.09
CA LEU A 97 -3.99 22.06 -4.61
C LEU A 97 -5.28 22.37 -3.84
N HIS A 98 -5.25 23.38 -2.98
CA HIS A 98 -6.38 23.73 -2.11
C HIS A 98 -7.37 24.77 -2.67
N THR A 99 -7.02 25.50 -3.73
CA THR A 99 -7.85 26.62 -4.23
C THR A 99 -8.28 26.49 -5.68
N SER A 100 -7.65 25.61 -6.46
CA SER A 100 -8.01 25.44 -7.87
C SER A 100 -9.37 24.73 -7.99
N SER A 101 -10.30 25.33 -8.75
CA SER A 101 -11.58 24.70 -9.10
C SER A 101 -11.39 23.39 -9.84
N PHE A 102 -10.35 23.31 -10.68
CA PHE A 102 -9.94 22.10 -11.37
C PHE A 102 -9.74 20.92 -10.39
N VAL A 103 -9.10 21.17 -9.24
CA VAL A 103 -8.82 20.13 -8.23
C VAL A 103 -10.00 19.94 -7.28
N THR A 104 -10.47 21.03 -6.68
CA THR A 104 -11.48 20.98 -5.62
C THR A 104 -12.87 20.58 -6.11
N ARG A 105 -13.20 20.89 -7.38
CA ARG A 105 -14.49 20.61 -8.01
C ARG A 105 -14.39 19.60 -9.15
N GLY A 106 -13.59 19.89 -10.19
CA GLY A 106 -13.49 19.04 -11.39
C GLY A 106 -12.99 17.63 -11.07
N LEU A 107 -11.80 17.53 -10.46
CA LEU A 107 -11.23 16.25 -10.04
C LEU A 107 -12.09 15.56 -8.99
N SER A 108 -12.69 16.29 -8.05
CA SER A 108 -13.61 15.72 -7.06
C SER A 108 -14.82 15.06 -7.71
N ARG A 109 -15.50 15.73 -8.64
CA ARG A 109 -16.64 15.17 -9.38
C ARG A 109 -16.25 13.93 -10.17
N TRP A 110 -15.09 13.95 -10.83
CA TRP A 110 -14.58 12.78 -11.54
C TRP A 110 -14.34 11.61 -10.59
N VAL A 111 -13.69 11.86 -9.44
CA VAL A 111 -13.39 10.82 -8.43
C VAL A 111 -14.68 10.22 -7.85
N GLU A 112 -15.67 11.06 -7.53
CA GLU A 112 -16.97 10.63 -7.02
C GLU A 112 -17.72 9.79 -8.06
N SER A 113 -17.82 10.28 -9.30
CA SER A 113 -18.46 9.56 -10.40
C SER A 113 -17.77 8.22 -10.70
N GLU A 114 -16.44 8.19 -10.75
CA GLU A 114 -15.70 6.95 -10.98
C GLU A 114 -15.95 5.98 -9.82
N ALA A 115 -15.91 6.45 -8.58
CA ALA A 115 -16.13 5.60 -7.42
C ALA A 115 -17.56 5.03 -7.37
N GLU A 116 -18.58 5.78 -7.75
CA GLU A 116 -19.97 5.30 -7.89
C GLU A 116 -20.08 4.15 -8.88
N THR A 117 -19.35 4.20 -10.01
CA THR A 117 -19.36 3.11 -11.00
C THR A 117 -18.57 1.88 -10.54
N LEU A 118 -17.53 2.06 -9.71
CA LEU A 118 -16.66 0.99 -9.24
C LEU A 118 -17.20 0.28 -7.99
N MET A 119 -17.97 0.98 -7.17
CA MET A 119 -18.55 0.44 -5.95
C MET A 119 -19.76 -0.44 -6.29
N PRO A 120 -19.76 -1.72 -5.87
CA PRO A 120 -20.92 -2.57 -6.12
C PRO A 120 -22.10 -2.14 -5.25
N ASP A 121 -23.31 -2.45 -5.71
CA ASP A 121 -24.48 -2.37 -4.84
C ASP A 121 -24.26 -3.30 -3.63
N ARG A 122 -24.41 -2.74 -2.42
CA ARG A 122 -24.07 -3.44 -1.18
C ARG A 122 -24.94 -4.67 -0.97
N ALA A 123 -26.22 -4.60 -1.33
CA ALA A 123 -27.16 -5.70 -1.12
C ALA A 123 -26.86 -6.85 -2.10
N ALA A 124 -26.69 -6.54 -3.39
CA ALA A 124 -26.32 -7.50 -4.42
C ALA A 124 -24.95 -8.14 -4.15
N PHE A 125 -23.95 -7.34 -3.76
CA PHE A 125 -22.62 -7.83 -3.39
C PHE A 125 -22.70 -8.85 -2.26
N ARG A 126 -23.37 -8.50 -1.16
CA ARG A 126 -23.55 -9.39 0.00
C ARG A 126 -24.33 -10.65 -0.35
N ALA A 127 -25.42 -10.52 -1.11
CA ALA A 127 -26.23 -11.67 -1.53
C ALA A 127 -25.43 -12.65 -2.40
N SER A 128 -24.61 -12.13 -3.31
CA SER A 128 -23.70 -12.94 -4.14
C SER A 128 -22.70 -13.73 -3.29
N ARG A 129 -22.06 -13.09 -2.30
CA ARG A 129 -21.10 -13.76 -1.41
C ARG A 129 -21.79 -14.75 -0.47
N GLN A 130 -22.97 -14.39 0.05
CA GLN A 130 -23.77 -15.28 0.89
C GLN A 130 -24.17 -16.56 0.14
N SER A 131 -24.54 -16.46 -1.14
CA SER A 131 -24.86 -17.65 -1.94
C SER A 131 -23.67 -18.61 -2.10
N ILE A 132 -22.44 -18.08 -2.23
CA ILE A 132 -21.23 -18.90 -2.30
C ILE A 132 -20.97 -19.54 -0.94
N TYR A 133 -21.07 -18.76 0.14
CA TYR A 133 -20.94 -19.23 1.51
C TYR A 133 -21.90 -20.40 1.79
N ASP A 134 -23.20 -20.21 1.52
CA ASP A 134 -24.23 -21.21 1.81
C ASP A 134 -23.99 -22.51 1.04
N GLN A 135 -23.59 -22.40 -0.23
CA GLN A 135 -23.28 -23.56 -1.08
C GLN A 135 -22.02 -24.30 -0.58
N LEU A 136 -20.94 -23.57 -0.27
CA LEU A 136 -19.72 -24.18 0.26
C LEU A 136 -19.99 -24.84 1.62
N HIS A 137 -20.73 -24.16 2.50
CA HIS A 137 -21.06 -24.67 3.82
C HIS A 137 -21.90 -25.95 3.74
N ALA A 138 -22.98 -25.95 2.95
CA ALA A 138 -23.86 -27.09 2.80
C ALA A 138 -23.17 -28.29 2.12
N GLU A 139 -22.30 -28.05 1.14
CA GLU A 139 -21.79 -29.12 0.29
C GLU A 139 -20.41 -29.65 0.70
N VAL A 140 -19.62 -28.82 1.37
CA VAL A 140 -18.25 -29.13 1.80
C VAL A 140 -18.14 -29.10 3.32
N ILE A 141 -18.35 -27.94 3.94
CA ILE A 141 -17.97 -27.72 5.36
C ILE A 141 -18.78 -28.60 6.32
N SER A 142 -20.11 -28.64 6.17
CA SER A 142 -21.00 -29.42 7.04
C SER A 142 -20.78 -30.94 6.96
N LYS A 143 -20.01 -31.41 5.98
CA LYS A 143 -19.71 -32.83 5.78
C LYS A 143 -18.29 -33.20 6.19
N LEU A 144 -17.48 -32.25 6.66
CA LEU A 144 -16.11 -32.51 7.13
C LEU A 144 -16.13 -33.43 8.36
N PRO A 145 -15.11 -34.27 8.56
CA PRO A 145 -15.02 -35.21 9.68
C PRO A 145 -14.58 -34.53 10.99
N PHE A 146 -14.51 -33.20 11.04
CA PHE A 146 -14.13 -32.40 12.19
C PHE A 146 -15.05 -31.19 12.34
N SER A 147 -15.21 -30.71 13.57
CA SER A 147 -16.02 -29.52 13.86
C SER A 147 -15.27 -28.26 13.45
N CYS A 148 -15.92 -27.39 12.68
CA CYS A 148 -15.44 -26.06 12.34
C CYS A 148 -16.62 -25.17 11.94
N GLU A 149 -16.41 -23.86 12.04
CA GLU A 149 -17.25 -22.84 11.43
C GLU A 149 -16.55 -22.28 10.19
N LEU A 150 -17.32 -21.71 9.27
CA LEU A 150 -16.78 -20.98 8.12
C LEU A 150 -16.95 -19.50 8.42
N ASP A 151 -15.88 -18.71 8.26
CA ASP A 151 -15.96 -17.26 8.35
C ASP A 151 -15.37 -16.60 7.10
N VAL A 152 -15.86 -15.41 6.79
CA VAL A 152 -15.49 -14.63 5.60
C VAL A 152 -14.64 -13.44 6.05
N PHE A 153 -13.51 -13.24 5.39
CA PHE A 153 -12.64 -12.10 5.65
C PHE A 153 -12.27 -11.38 4.35
N GLY A 154 -11.31 -10.46 4.45
CA GLY A 154 -10.74 -9.78 3.29
C GLY A 154 -11.73 -8.84 2.62
N SER A 155 -11.62 -8.72 1.30
CA SER A 155 -12.37 -7.73 0.53
C SER A 155 -13.89 -7.94 0.56
N SER A 156 -14.32 -9.17 0.83
CA SER A 156 -15.73 -9.55 0.97
C SER A 156 -16.36 -9.04 2.27
N ALA A 157 -15.57 -8.69 3.29
CA ALA A 157 -16.06 -8.28 4.61
C ALA A 157 -15.54 -6.92 5.10
N ASN A 158 -14.52 -6.33 4.44
CA ASN A 158 -13.93 -5.05 4.84
C ASN A 158 -14.50 -3.79 4.13
N GLU A 159 -15.56 -3.94 3.33
CA GLU A 159 -16.25 -2.87 2.56
C GLU A 159 -15.46 -2.29 1.36
N PHE A 160 -14.33 -2.89 0.99
CA PHE A 160 -13.50 -2.51 -0.17
C PHE A 160 -13.55 -3.49 -1.36
N GLY A 161 -14.40 -4.52 -1.33
CA GLY A 161 -14.57 -5.49 -2.42
C GLY A 161 -15.43 -4.97 -3.58
N ASN A 162 -15.05 -5.29 -4.81
CA ASN A 162 -15.87 -5.10 -6.01
C ASN A 162 -16.43 -6.44 -6.51
N GLU A 163 -17.34 -6.43 -7.49
CA GLU A 163 -18.02 -7.64 -7.97
C GLU A 163 -17.06 -8.77 -8.37
N SER A 164 -15.92 -8.43 -8.95
CA SER A 164 -14.87 -9.37 -9.38
C SER A 164 -13.87 -9.76 -8.29
N SER A 165 -14.03 -9.26 -7.05
CA SER A 165 -13.08 -9.55 -5.98
C SER A 165 -13.28 -10.96 -5.43
N ASP A 166 -12.16 -11.61 -5.18
CA ASP A 166 -12.06 -12.94 -4.61
C ASP A 166 -12.76 -13.01 -3.24
N MET A 167 -13.19 -14.21 -2.90
CA MET A 167 -13.83 -14.51 -1.63
C MET A 167 -12.86 -15.24 -0.70
N ASP A 168 -12.27 -14.49 0.23
CA ASP A 168 -11.38 -15.02 1.26
C ASP A 168 -12.20 -15.61 2.42
N MET A 169 -11.91 -16.86 2.78
CA MET A 169 -12.61 -17.60 3.83
C MET A 169 -11.62 -18.35 4.73
N CYS A 170 -12.02 -18.55 5.99
CA CYS A 170 -11.27 -19.39 6.92
C CYS A 170 -12.18 -20.36 7.66
N LEU A 171 -11.65 -21.57 7.90
CA LEU A 171 -12.22 -22.49 8.85
C LEU A 171 -11.81 -22.06 10.26
N VAL A 172 -12.80 -21.80 11.11
CA VAL A 172 -12.64 -21.47 12.52
C VAL A 172 -12.89 -22.74 13.34
N LEU A 173 -11.90 -23.15 14.11
CA LEU A 173 -11.95 -24.35 14.93
C LEU A 173 -12.50 -24.02 16.33
N PRO A 174 -13.07 -25.01 17.06
CA PRO A 174 -13.52 -24.81 18.43
C PRO A 174 -12.43 -24.23 19.32
N GLU A 175 -12.82 -23.41 20.30
CA GLU A 175 -11.90 -22.79 21.25
C GLU A 175 -11.01 -23.83 21.94
N GLY A 176 -9.73 -23.48 22.14
CA GLY A 176 -8.72 -24.37 22.70
C GLY A 176 -8.06 -25.31 21.67
N THR A 177 -8.50 -25.29 20.41
CA THR A 177 -7.81 -26.00 19.32
C THR A 177 -6.66 -25.16 18.78
N SER A 178 -5.46 -25.72 18.68
CA SER A 178 -4.29 -25.07 18.09
C SER A 178 -3.58 -26.06 17.16
N PRO A 179 -4.06 -26.23 15.91
CA PRO A 179 -3.54 -27.23 15.02
C PRO A 179 -2.14 -26.84 14.51
N THR A 180 -1.26 -27.81 14.31
CA THR A 180 0.02 -27.58 13.63
C THR A 180 -0.20 -27.25 12.15
N ILE A 181 0.84 -26.73 11.47
CA ILE A 181 0.78 -26.44 10.03
C ILE A 181 0.42 -27.71 9.23
N GLU A 182 0.98 -28.86 9.59
CA GLU A 182 0.70 -30.15 8.95
C GLU A 182 -0.75 -30.61 9.19
N GLU A 183 -1.30 -30.33 10.37
CA GLU A 183 -2.70 -30.61 10.67
C GLU A 183 -3.63 -29.71 9.86
N LYS A 184 -3.32 -28.41 9.75
CA LYS A 184 -4.04 -27.48 8.87
C LYS A 184 -4.00 -27.95 7.41
N GLN A 185 -2.84 -28.39 6.92
CA GLN A 185 -2.70 -28.97 5.58
C GLN A 185 -3.59 -30.21 5.38
N ARG A 186 -3.60 -31.13 6.35
CA ARG A 186 -4.44 -32.34 6.30
C ARG A 186 -5.94 -32.00 6.31
N MET A 187 -6.34 -31.00 7.11
CA MET A 187 -7.72 -30.48 7.11
C MET A 187 -8.09 -29.90 5.74
N LEU A 188 -7.20 -29.11 5.13
CA LEU A 188 -7.42 -28.55 3.80
C LEU A 188 -7.46 -29.62 2.70
N LEU A 189 -6.68 -30.70 2.82
CA LEU A 189 -6.77 -31.84 1.89
C LEU A 189 -8.13 -32.55 1.96
N GLU A 190 -8.75 -32.61 3.14
CA GLU A 190 -10.13 -33.11 3.26
C GLU A 190 -11.13 -32.16 2.57
N VAL A 191 -10.94 -30.84 2.67
CA VAL A 191 -11.73 -29.87 1.90
C VAL A 191 -11.56 -30.11 0.41
N VAL A 192 -10.32 -30.27 -0.08
CA VAL A 192 -10.01 -30.54 -1.50
C VAL A 192 -10.76 -31.77 -1.99
N ALA A 193 -10.70 -32.89 -1.25
CA ALA A 193 -11.40 -34.11 -1.63
C ALA A 193 -12.92 -33.91 -1.78
N ARG A 194 -13.53 -33.06 -0.95
CA ARG A 194 -14.96 -32.72 -1.05
C ARG A 194 -15.26 -31.74 -2.18
N LEU A 195 -14.41 -30.74 -2.41
CA LEU A 195 -14.54 -29.82 -3.55
C LEU A 195 -14.48 -30.59 -4.87
N GLU A 196 -13.50 -31.49 -5.02
CA GLU A 196 -13.32 -32.33 -6.20
C GLU A 196 -14.45 -33.34 -6.40
N SER A 197 -15.16 -33.73 -5.33
CA SER A 197 -16.36 -34.57 -5.42
C SER A 197 -17.59 -33.83 -5.99
N ARG A 198 -17.54 -32.50 -6.07
CA ARG A 198 -18.61 -31.63 -6.60
C ARG A 198 -18.11 -30.75 -7.76
N PRO A 199 -17.64 -31.35 -8.87
CA PRO A 199 -17.15 -30.61 -10.02
C PRO A 199 -18.25 -29.86 -10.77
N ASP A 200 -19.53 -30.13 -10.45
CA ASP A 200 -20.71 -29.38 -10.90
C ASP A 200 -20.84 -28.01 -10.23
N LEU A 201 -20.26 -27.83 -9.04
CA LEU A 201 -20.34 -26.60 -8.24
C LEU A 201 -19.02 -25.84 -8.18
N PHE A 202 -17.91 -26.57 -8.11
CA PHE A 202 -16.57 -26.00 -7.93
C PHE A 202 -15.66 -26.37 -9.11
N ALA A 203 -14.74 -25.48 -9.44
CA ALA A 203 -13.79 -25.65 -10.52
C ALA A 203 -12.39 -25.19 -10.09
N SER A 204 -11.38 -25.55 -10.89
CA SER A 204 -10.02 -25.01 -10.77
C SER A 204 -9.44 -25.10 -9.35
N VAL A 205 -9.61 -26.25 -8.68
CA VAL A 205 -9.03 -26.47 -7.35
C VAL A 205 -7.51 -26.44 -7.47
N ASP A 206 -6.87 -25.51 -6.76
CA ASP A 206 -5.43 -25.28 -6.75
C ASP A 206 -4.88 -25.42 -5.33
N THR A 207 -3.89 -26.29 -5.19
CA THR A 207 -3.22 -26.64 -3.93
C THR A 207 -1.77 -26.15 -3.88
N ALA A 208 -1.33 -25.33 -4.85
CA ALA A 208 0.05 -24.84 -4.95
C ALA A 208 0.52 -24.09 -3.69
N ARG A 209 -0.41 -23.54 -2.90
CA ARG A 209 -0.13 -22.77 -1.68
C ARG A 209 -0.33 -23.56 -0.38
N LEU A 210 -0.52 -24.89 -0.42
CA LEU A 210 -0.63 -25.70 0.79
C LEU A 210 0.63 -25.65 1.68
N THR A 211 1.81 -25.44 1.08
CA THR A 211 3.09 -25.36 1.80
C THR A 211 3.53 -23.93 2.14
N ALA A 212 2.70 -22.93 1.86
CA ALA A 212 2.99 -21.54 2.20
C ALA A 212 2.93 -21.30 3.72
N ARG A 213 3.44 -20.15 4.17
CA ARG A 213 3.36 -19.69 5.58
C ARG A 213 1.93 -19.75 6.13
N ILE A 214 0.94 -19.45 5.28
CA ILE A 214 -0.48 -19.69 5.56
C ILE A 214 -0.94 -20.68 4.47
N PRO A 215 -1.19 -21.95 4.81
CA PRO A 215 -1.74 -22.92 3.87
C PRO A 215 -3.09 -22.45 3.34
N ILE A 216 -3.21 -22.36 2.01
CA ILE A 216 -4.43 -21.93 1.32
C ILE A 216 -4.77 -22.94 0.22
N VAL A 217 -6.06 -23.25 0.08
CA VAL A 217 -6.66 -23.92 -1.08
C VAL A 217 -7.45 -22.89 -1.85
N MET A 218 -7.19 -22.79 -3.16
CA MET A 218 -7.92 -21.90 -4.05
C MET A 218 -8.88 -22.71 -4.92
N PHE A 219 -10.05 -22.16 -5.24
CA PHE A 219 -11.01 -22.78 -6.15
C PHE A 219 -11.97 -21.73 -6.73
N VAL A 220 -12.75 -22.08 -7.75
CA VAL A 220 -13.74 -21.20 -8.37
C VAL A 220 -15.15 -21.72 -8.09
N SER A 221 -16.03 -20.85 -7.58
CA SER A 221 -17.48 -21.14 -7.54
C SER A 221 -18.05 -21.04 -8.95
N ARG A 222 -18.62 -22.11 -9.49
CA ARG A 222 -19.17 -22.12 -10.86
C ARG A 222 -20.39 -21.24 -11.03
N ALA A 223 -21.19 -21.07 -9.97
CA ALA A 223 -22.41 -20.27 -10.03
C ALA A 223 -22.12 -18.80 -10.31
N SER A 224 -21.02 -18.28 -9.77
CA SER A 224 -20.64 -16.87 -9.85
C SER A 224 -19.40 -16.59 -10.71
N GLY A 225 -18.54 -17.60 -10.92
CA GLY A 225 -17.21 -17.45 -11.50
C GLY A 225 -16.19 -16.81 -10.55
N ILE A 226 -16.53 -16.60 -9.28
CA ILE A 226 -15.67 -15.94 -8.29
C ILE A 226 -14.62 -16.93 -7.75
N GLU A 227 -13.36 -16.48 -7.73
CA GLU A 227 -12.24 -17.17 -7.08
C GLU A 227 -12.39 -17.11 -5.56
N CYS A 228 -12.11 -18.23 -4.89
CA CYS A 228 -12.29 -18.43 -3.47
C CYS A 228 -10.99 -18.96 -2.87
N ASP A 229 -10.53 -18.32 -1.81
CA ASP A 229 -9.33 -18.70 -1.06
C ASP A 229 -9.77 -19.21 0.32
N LEU A 230 -9.45 -20.47 0.66
CA LEU A 230 -9.80 -21.07 1.94
C LEU A 230 -8.54 -21.47 2.73
N CYS A 231 -8.48 -21.03 3.99
CA CYS A 231 -7.44 -21.38 4.95
C CYS A 231 -8.03 -21.88 6.29
N VAL A 232 -7.17 -22.20 7.26
CA VAL A 232 -7.58 -22.66 8.61
C VAL A 232 -6.97 -21.75 9.68
N GLU A 233 -7.78 -21.25 10.61
CA GLU A 233 -7.38 -20.41 11.74
C GLU A 233 -6.51 -19.19 11.34
N ASN A 234 -7.06 -18.26 10.57
CA ASN A 234 -6.38 -17.01 10.21
C ASN A 234 -6.96 -15.80 10.96
N ARG A 235 -6.82 -15.83 12.30
CA ARG A 235 -7.41 -14.82 13.20
C ARG A 235 -6.93 -13.42 12.92
N LEU A 236 -5.65 -13.25 12.59
CA LEU A 236 -5.12 -11.93 12.25
C LEU A 236 -5.73 -11.35 10.98
N ALA A 237 -6.02 -12.16 9.95
CA ALA A 237 -6.71 -11.66 8.77
C ALA A 237 -8.14 -11.20 9.09
N GLN A 238 -8.84 -11.88 9.99
CA GLN A 238 -10.17 -11.46 10.48
C GLN A 238 -10.07 -10.13 11.27
N ARG A 239 -9.07 -9.98 12.14
CA ARG A 239 -8.80 -8.71 12.85
C ARG A 239 -8.48 -7.58 11.87
N ASN A 240 -7.61 -7.81 10.88
CA ASN A 240 -7.25 -6.84 9.85
C ASN A 240 -8.46 -6.43 9.02
N THR A 241 -9.32 -7.38 8.66
CA THR A 241 -10.58 -7.14 7.96
C THR A 241 -11.50 -6.22 8.76
N SER A 242 -11.63 -6.48 10.06
CA SER A 242 -12.46 -5.67 10.96
C SER A 242 -11.89 -4.26 11.15
N LEU A 243 -10.56 -4.12 11.26
CA LEU A 243 -9.87 -2.82 11.31
C LEU A 243 -10.12 -2.00 10.05
N LEU A 244 -9.97 -2.61 8.88
CA LEU A 244 -10.24 -1.97 7.60
C LEU A 244 -11.72 -1.60 7.44
N ARG A 245 -12.64 -2.44 7.91
CA ARG A 245 -14.08 -2.13 7.92
C ARG A 245 -14.39 -0.90 8.79
N ALA A 246 -13.75 -0.80 9.95
CA ALA A 246 -13.90 0.36 10.82
C ALA A 246 -13.41 1.65 10.13
N TYR A 247 -12.26 1.63 9.47
CA TYR A 247 -11.78 2.76 8.67
C TYR A 247 -12.71 3.09 7.48
N ALA A 248 -13.18 2.08 6.75
CA ALA A 248 -14.12 2.26 5.64
C ALA A 248 -15.44 2.90 6.08
N SER A 249 -15.81 2.71 7.34
CA SER A 249 -17.04 3.22 7.94
C SER A 249 -16.85 4.53 8.69
N ALA A 250 -15.60 4.98 8.89
CA ALA A 250 -15.31 6.20 9.65
C ALA A 250 -15.57 7.49 8.85
N ASP A 251 -15.32 7.48 7.53
CA ASP A 251 -15.54 8.62 6.65
C ASP A 251 -15.83 8.14 5.21
N PRO A 252 -16.85 8.67 4.51
CA PRO A 252 -17.21 8.22 3.15
C PRO A 252 -16.07 8.40 2.14
N ARG A 253 -15.22 9.42 2.31
CA ARG A 253 -14.09 9.72 1.41
C ARG A 253 -13.10 8.56 1.35
N VAL A 254 -12.99 7.75 2.41
CA VAL A 254 -12.10 6.58 2.47
C VAL A 254 -12.46 5.57 1.41
N ARG A 255 -13.75 5.20 1.31
CA ARG A 255 -14.20 4.24 0.29
C ARG A 255 -14.06 4.86 -1.10
N THR A 256 -14.50 6.10 -1.28
CA THR A 256 -14.38 6.80 -2.57
C THR A 256 -12.94 6.76 -3.11
N LEU A 257 -11.97 7.17 -2.30
CA LEU A 257 -10.55 7.15 -2.67
C LEU A 257 -10.01 5.73 -2.85
N ALA A 258 -10.38 4.78 -1.98
CA ALA A 258 -9.90 3.41 -2.06
C ALA A 258 -10.27 2.73 -3.38
N TYR A 259 -11.51 2.88 -3.88
CA TYR A 259 -11.91 2.27 -5.15
C TYR A 259 -11.19 2.89 -6.34
N VAL A 260 -11.05 4.22 -6.37
CA VAL A 260 -10.31 4.93 -7.42
C VAL A 260 -8.83 4.56 -7.42
N VAL A 261 -8.18 4.53 -6.26
CA VAL A 261 -6.78 4.10 -6.14
C VAL A 261 -6.64 2.64 -6.59
N LYS A 262 -7.52 1.74 -6.14
CA LYS A 262 -7.52 0.32 -6.57
C LYS A 262 -7.63 0.18 -8.09
N ARG A 263 -8.51 0.95 -8.73
CA ARG A 263 -8.67 0.96 -10.19
C ARG A 263 -7.38 1.41 -10.88
N PHE A 264 -6.82 2.53 -10.45
CA PHE A 264 -5.55 3.06 -10.95
C PHE A 264 -4.41 2.04 -10.84
N VAL A 265 -4.16 1.49 -9.65
CA VAL A 265 -3.04 0.55 -9.43
C VAL A 265 -3.24 -0.76 -10.20
N LYS A 266 -4.50 -1.20 -10.42
CA LYS A 266 -4.81 -2.38 -11.24
C LYS A 266 -4.56 -2.11 -12.72
N GLN A 267 -5.02 -0.98 -13.25
CA GLN A 267 -4.83 -0.62 -14.67
C GLN A 267 -3.35 -0.46 -15.03
N ARG A 268 -2.53 0.02 -14.08
CA ARG A 268 -1.08 0.17 -14.25
C ARG A 268 -0.26 -1.07 -13.91
N ARG A 269 -0.90 -2.23 -13.62
CA ARG A 269 -0.26 -3.50 -13.21
C ARG A 269 0.65 -3.36 -11.98
N MET A 270 0.19 -2.60 -11.00
CA MET A 270 0.87 -2.41 -9.72
C MET A 270 0.20 -3.17 -8.58
N ASN A 271 -0.83 -3.98 -8.88
CA ASN A 271 -1.65 -4.70 -7.90
C ASN A 271 -1.70 -6.21 -8.15
N CYS A 272 -0.56 -6.88 -8.03
CA CYS A 272 -0.41 -8.33 -8.16
C CYS A 272 0.80 -8.83 -7.35
N ALA A 273 0.54 -9.38 -6.17
CA ALA A 273 1.58 -9.87 -5.25
C ALA A 273 2.41 -11.02 -5.86
N ALA A 274 1.77 -11.90 -6.62
CA ALA A 274 2.44 -12.99 -7.33
C ALA A 274 3.47 -12.48 -8.36
N GLU A 275 3.24 -11.31 -8.95
CA GLU A 275 4.14 -10.66 -9.91
C GLU A 275 5.18 -9.74 -9.23
N GLY A 276 5.21 -9.70 -7.90
CA GLY A 276 6.14 -8.92 -7.10
C GLY A 276 5.77 -7.44 -6.97
N THR A 277 4.48 -7.11 -6.99
CA THR A 277 3.94 -5.77 -6.68
C THR A 277 3.09 -5.83 -5.40
N LEU A 278 2.56 -4.71 -4.91
CA LEU A 278 1.73 -4.70 -3.69
C LEU A 278 0.37 -5.38 -3.91
N SER A 279 -0.17 -5.98 -2.85
CA SER A 279 -1.58 -6.40 -2.82
C SER A 279 -2.52 -5.21 -2.61
N SER A 280 -3.83 -5.41 -2.78
CA SER A 280 -4.83 -4.38 -2.45
C SER A 280 -4.72 -3.94 -0.99
N TYR A 281 -4.41 -4.87 -0.08
CA TYR A 281 -4.19 -4.57 1.33
C TYR A 281 -3.07 -3.54 1.54
N GLY A 282 -1.92 -3.71 0.89
CA GLY A 282 -0.81 -2.76 0.97
C GLY A 282 -1.22 -1.34 0.57
N TYR A 283 -1.95 -1.16 -0.53
CA TYR A 283 -2.43 0.17 -0.96
C TYR A 283 -3.47 0.78 -0.01
N LEU A 284 -4.32 -0.02 0.63
CA LEU A 284 -5.24 0.48 1.65
C LEU A 284 -4.47 1.01 2.87
N LEU A 285 -3.40 0.34 3.28
CA LEU A 285 -2.53 0.84 4.35
C LEU A 285 -1.82 2.14 3.96
N LEU A 286 -1.34 2.26 2.72
CA LEU A 286 -0.81 3.54 2.20
C LEU A 286 -1.84 4.66 2.30
N LEU A 287 -3.07 4.40 1.86
CA LEU A 287 -4.16 5.38 1.88
C LEU A 287 -4.52 5.80 3.30
N ILE A 288 -4.73 4.84 4.21
CA ILE A 288 -5.07 5.12 5.61
C ILE A 288 -3.96 5.93 6.27
N HIS A 289 -2.69 5.55 6.08
CA HIS A 289 -1.56 6.29 6.60
C HIS A 289 -1.55 7.75 6.10
N TYR A 290 -1.77 7.96 4.81
CA TYR A 290 -1.86 9.31 4.25
C TYR A 290 -3.02 10.10 4.87
N LEU A 291 -4.20 9.50 5.01
CA LEU A 291 -5.38 10.17 5.57
C LEU A 291 -5.24 10.52 7.06
N GLN A 292 -4.51 9.71 7.83
CA GLN A 292 -4.16 10.02 9.23
C GLN A 292 -3.22 11.22 9.35
N ARG A 293 -2.43 11.50 8.31
CA ARG A 293 -1.40 12.55 8.29
C ARG A 293 -1.87 13.91 7.79
N GLN A 294 -3.14 14.03 7.41
CA GLN A 294 -3.68 15.34 7.01
C GLN A 294 -3.73 16.29 8.21
N ASN A 295 -3.81 17.59 7.93
CA ASN A 295 -3.95 18.59 8.97
C ASN A 295 -5.18 19.48 8.68
N PRO A 296 -6.29 19.32 9.44
CA PRO A 296 -6.51 18.31 10.48
C PRO A 296 -6.59 16.88 9.91
N PRO A 297 -6.35 15.81 10.71
CA PRO A 297 -6.43 14.43 10.22
C PRO A 297 -7.82 14.08 9.67
N VAL A 298 -7.86 13.35 8.54
CA VAL A 298 -9.11 12.76 8.03
C VAL A 298 -9.49 11.53 8.85
N LEU A 299 -8.50 10.71 9.24
CA LEU A 299 -8.72 9.51 10.03
C LEU A 299 -7.98 9.58 11.36
N PRO A 300 -8.55 9.04 12.45
CA PRO A 300 -7.81 8.82 13.69
C PRO A 300 -6.91 7.58 13.56
N VAL A 301 -6.09 7.35 14.57
CA VAL A 301 -5.36 6.08 14.77
C VAL A 301 -6.21 5.20 15.67
N LEU A 302 -7.00 4.28 15.09
CA LEU A 302 -8.00 3.50 15.84
C LEU A 302 -7.39 2.66 16.98
N GLN A 303 -6.13 2.25 16.83
CA GLN A 303 -5.39 1.49 17.85
C GLN A 303 -4.96 2.35 19.05
N ALA A 304 -5.07 3.68 18.94
CA ALA A 304 -4.77 4.64 20.00
C ALA A 304 -6.02 5.19 20.70
N LEU A 305 -7.23 4.79 20.27
CA LEU A 305 -8.49 5.27 20.83
C LEU A 305 -9.02 4.32 21.92
N PRO A 306 -9.35 4.81 23.14
CA PRO A 306 -9.92 3.98 24.20
C PRO A 306 -11.38 3.57 23.91
N PRO A 307 -11.93 2.53 24.57
CA PRO A 307 -13.30 2.06 24.31
C PRO A 307 -14.40 3.11 24.52
N ASN A 308 -14.23 3.98 25.52
CA ASN A 308 -15.17 5.04 25.86
C ASN A 308 -14.78 6.39 25.26
N TRP A 309 -13.98 6.40 24.19
CA TRP A 309 -13.71 7.61 23.40
C TRP A 309 -15.02 8.29 22.95
N PRO A 310 -15.15 9.63 23.07
CA PRO A 310 -14.11 10.60 23.43
C PRO A 310 -14.11 11.00 24.92
N ASP A 311 -15.03 10.48 25.73
CA ASP A 311 -15.40 11.02 27.05
C ASP A 311 -14.45 10.63 28.19
N GLU A 312 -13.60 9.61 28.01
CA GLU A 312 -12.61 9.19 29.01
C GLU A 312 -11.19 9.74 28.76
N PRO A 313 -10.49 10.25 29.81
CA PRO A 313 -9.05 10.48 29.72
C PRO A 313 -8.35 9.15 29.39
N GLN A 314 -7.24 9.19 28.63
CA GLN A 314 -6.50 8.01 28.17
C GLN A 314 -6.14 7.04 29.32
N GLU A 315 -7.08 6.18 29.70
CA GLU A 315 -6.87 5.03 30.56
C GLU A 315 -6.05 3.97 29.83
N LYS A 316 -5.67 2.93 30.57
CA LYS A 316 -4.92 1.80 30.02
C LYS A 316 -5.74 1.13 28.92
N MET A 317 -5.22 1.19 27.69
CA MET A 317 -5.78 0.49 26.54
C MET A 317 -6.09 -0.98 26.87
N PRO A 318 -7.27 -1.52 26.47
CA PRO A 318 -7.54 -2.94 26.63
C PRO A 318 -6.48 -3.75 25.88
N SER A 319 -6.18 -4.93 26.40
CA SER A 319 -5.35 -5.90 25.68
C SER A 319 -6.24 -6.94 25.04
N VAL A 320 -6.14 -7.09 23.72
CA VAL A 320 -6.88 -8.08 22.93
C VAL A 320 -5.86 -8.91 22.16
N LEU A 321 -5.49 -10.05 22.73
CA LEU A 321 -4.47 -10.92 22.16
C LEU A 321 -5.06 -11.91 21.14
N CYS A 322 -4.35 -12.11 20.03
CA CYS A 322 -4.65 -13.13 19.03
C CYS A 322 -3.37 -13.87 18.63
N HIS A 323 -3.48 -15.15 18.28
CA HIS A 323 -2.37 -15.91 17.72
C HIS A 323 -2.22 -15.64 16.23
N GLY A 324 -0.97 -15.62 15.76
CA GLY A 324 -0.63 -15.35 14.37
C GLY A 324 0.33 -16.35 13.75
N PRO A 325 0.47 -16.37 12.42
CA PRO A 325 1.33 -17.33 11.73
C PRO A 325 2.81 -17.21 12.11
N SER A 326 3.26 -16.05 12.59
CA SER A 326 4.64 -15.88 13.09
C SER A 326 4.91 -16.69 14.36
N GLU A 327 3.95 -16.75 15.29
CA GLU A 327 4.06 -17.54 16.53
C GLU A 327 4.02 -19.04 16.24
N GLU A 328 3.22 -19.46 15.25
CA GLU A 328 3.12 -20.86 14.83
C GLU A 328 4.41 -21.38 14.18
N LEU A 329 5.14 -20.52 13.49
CA LEU A 329 6.39 -20.88 12.79
C LEU A 329 7.62 -20.91 13.71
N ASP A 330 7.64 -20.10 14.77
CA ASP A 330 8.72 -20.07 15.75
C ASP A 330 8.16 -20.00 17.19
N PRO A 331 7.88 -21.16 17.80
CA PRO A 331 7.40 -21.23 19.18
C PRO A 331 8.40 -20.67 20.21
N SER A 332 9.68 -20.52 19.84
CA SER A 332 10.68 -19.92 20.71
C SER A 332 10.54 -18.40 20.83
N ALA A 333 9.90 -17.74 19.85
CA ALA A 333 9.52 -16.33 19.90
C ALA A 333 8.39 -16.05 20.92
N ALA A 334 7.62 -17.07 21.31
CA ALA A 334 6.60 -16.96 22.35
C ALA A 334 7.16 -17.01 23.79
N ASN A 335 8.46 -17.28 23.96
CA ASN A 335 9.09 -17.41 25.29
C ASN A 335 9.39 -16.06 25.99
N ASP A 336 9.11 -14.91 25.36
CA ASP A 336 9.27 -13.58 25.96
C ASP A 336 8.08 -13.16 26.87
N GLY A 337 7.28 -14.14 27.31
CA GLY A 337 6.26 -13.96 28.36
C GLY A 337 4.95 -13.30 27.91
N HIS A 338 4.77 -13.01 26.62
CA HIS A 338 3.51 -12.56 26.05
C HIS A 338 2.95 -13.65 25.14
N ASN A 339 1.86 -14.29 25.57
CA ASN A 339 1.18 -15.32 24.78
C ASN A 339 0.16 -14.64 23.84
N GLY A 340 0.61 -14.19 22.66
CA GLY A 340 -0.24 -13.60 21.62
C GLY A 340 0.16 -12.20 21.16
N ILE A 341 -0.35 -11.83 19.99
CA ILE A 341 -0.16 -10.54 19.33
C ILE A 341 -1.25 -9.57 19.77
N GLU A 342 -0.87 -8.34 20.14
CA GLU A 342 -1.81 -7.29 20.51
C GLU A 342 -2.60 -6.80 19.27
N THR A 343 -3.91 -7.01 19.30
CA THR A 343 -4.82 -6.68 18.20
C THR A 343 -5.92 -5.70 18.57
N TYR A 344 -5.87 -5.07 19.76
CA TYR A 344 -6.84 -4.05 20.10
C TYR A 344 -6.88 -2.92 19.07
N PHE A 345 -8.09 -2.50 18.73
CA PHE A 345 -8.41 -1.22 18.09
C PHE A 345 -9.83 -0.81 18.47
N TYR A 346 -10.15 0.48 18.37
CA TYR A 346 -11.52 0.96 18.50
C TYR A 346 -12.37 0.46 17.33
N ASP A 347 -13.12 -0.59 17.57
CA ASP A 347 -14.08 -1.15 16.63
C ASP A 347 -15.49 -0.67 16.97
N PRO A 348 -16.09 0.26 16.20
CA PRO A 348 -17.44 0.73 16.49
C PRO A 348 -18.47 -0.41 16.45
N PHE A 349 -18.21 -1.49 15.71
CA PHE A 349 -19.13 -2.62 15.59
C PHE A 349 -19.02 -3.64 16.74
N ALA A 350 -18.03 -3.51 17.62
CA ALA A 350 -17.91 -4.35 18.81
C ALA A 350 -18.82 -3.88 19.96
N PHE A 351 -19.45 -2.71 19.85
CA PHE A 351 -20.33 -2.14 20.86
C PHE A 351 -21.80 -2.50 20.60
N ARG A 352 -22.63 -2.43 21.66
CA ARG A 352 -24.08 -2.66 21.56
C ARG A 352 -24.78 -1.67 20.64
N GLU A 353 -24.33 -0.42 20.64
CA GLU A 353 -24.86 0.67 19.80
C GLU A 353 -23.77 1.17 18.83
N PRO A 354 -23.51 0.47 17.71
CA PRO A 354 -22.47 0.87 16.76
C PRO A 354 -22.70 2.24 16.13
N LYS A 355 -23.97 2.66 15.99
CA LYS A 355 -24.34 3.94 15.36
C LYS A 355 -23.80 5.14 16.13
N ASP A 356 -23.89 5.09 17.46
CA ASP A 356 -23.40 6.17 18.32
C ASP A 356 -21.88 6.26 18.22
N LYS A 357 -21.20 5.10 18.25
CA LYS A 357 -19.74 5.01 18.12
C LYS A 357 -19.23 5.47 16.75
N LEU A 358 -19.99 5.21 15.69
CA LEU A 358 -19.73 5.73 14.34
C LEU A 358 -19.98 7.24 14.25
N ALA A 359 -21.03 7.76 14.90
CA ALA A 359 -21.32 9.20 14.89
C ALA A 359 -20.16 10.03 15.47
N VAL A 360 -19.54 9.56 16.55
CA VAL A 360 -18.34 10.21 17.12
C VAL A 360 -17.16 10.16 16.13
N LEU A 361 -16.94 9.02 15.46
CA LEU A 361 -15.90 8.93 14.42
C LEU A 361 -16.18 9.91 13.28
N HIS A 362 -17.42 9.99 12.81
CA HIS A 362 -17.83 10.92 11.76
C HIS A 362 -17.60 12.38 12.16
N GLU A 363 -17.90 12.75 13.40
CA GLU A 363 -17.62 14.10 13.93
C GLU A 363 -16.12 14.40 13.93
N TYR A 364 -15.29 13.45 14.39
CA TYR A 364 -13.83 13.61 14.37
C TYR A 364 -13.29 13.80 12.95
N CYS A 365 -13.70 12.92 12.02
CA CYS A 365 -13.27 12.93 10.62
C CYS A 365 -13.75 14.18 9.86
N GLY A 366 -14.96 14.64 10.18
CA GLY A 366 -15.61 15.82 9.57
C GLY A 366 -14.92 17.15 9.88
N ARG A 367 -13.97 17.19 10.82
CA ARG A 367 -13.12 18.38 11.05
C ARG A 367 -12.20 18.67 9.86
N ASN A 368 -11.83 17.65 9.09
CA ASN A 368 -11.13 17.83 7.83
C ASN A 368 -12.15 18.04 6.70
N THR A 369 -12.03 19.16 6.00
CA THR A 369 -12.94 19.57 4.91
C THR A 369 -12.33 19.42 3.51
N GLN A 370 -11.16 18.77 3.38
CA GLN A 370 -10.57 18.55 2.06
C GLN A 370 -11.49 17.67 1.20
N SER A 371 -11.67 18.07 -0.04
CA SER A 371 -12.39 17.32 -1.06
C SER A 371 -11.63 16.05 -1.45
N VAL A 372 -12.33 15.10 -2.08
CA VAL A 372 -11.68 13.86 -2.55
C VAL A 372 -10.68 14.12 -3.68
N GLY A 373 -10.86 15.19 -4.47
CA GLY A 373 -9.87 15.62 -5.47
C GLY A 373 -8.57 16.09 -4.84
N GLU A 374 -8.65 16.93 -3.80
CA GLU A 374 -7.49 17.35 -3.01
C GLU A 374 -6.75 16.15 -2.39
N LEU A 375 -7.50 15.24 -1.78
CA LEU A 375 -6.93 14.06 -1.11
C LEU A 375 -6.30 13.08 -2.10
N LEU A 376 -6.90 12.86 -3.27
CA LEU A 376 -6.30 12.01 -4.30
C LEU A 376 -5.00 12.62 -4.81
N LEU A 377 -5.02 13.91 -5.17
CA LEU A 377 -3.84 14.58 -5.70
C LEU A 377 -2.72 14.67 -4.66
N GLY A 378 -3.08 14.95 -3.41
CA GLY A 378 -2.15 14.96 -2.29
C GLY A 378 -1.60 13.57 -1.95
N PHE A 379 -2.39 12.50 -2.09
CA PHE A 379 -1.91 11.12 -1.94
C PHE A 379 -0.83 10.78 -2.98
N LEU A 380 -1.09 11.13 -4.26
CA LEU A 380 -0.13 10.93 -5.35
C LEU A 380 1.16 11.73 -5.11
N ARG A 381 1.03 12.98 -4.66
CA ARG A 381 2.17 13.83 -4.28
C ARG A 381 2.96 13.23 -3.13
N TYR A 382 2.29 12.78 -2.08
CA TYR A 382 2.92 12.28 -0.87
C TYR A 382 3.79 11.06 -1.17
N PHE A 383 3.22 10.00 -1.77
CA PHE A 383 3.99 8.79 -2.07
C PHE A 383 4.91 8.92 -3.30
N GLY A 384 4.62 9.85 -4.21
CA GLY A 384 5.48 10.14 -5.35
C GLY A 384 6.74 10.91 -4.97
N LEU A 385 6.59 12.00 -4.20
CA LEU A 385 7.62 13.02 -4.04
C LEU A 385 8.07 13.25 -2.59
N GLN A 386 7.24 12.97 -1.57
CA GLN A 386 7.52 13.42 -0.19
C GLN A 386 7.91 12.29 0.76
N PHE A 387 7.31 11.11 0.63
CA PHE A 387 7.57 9.98 1.51
C PHE A 387 8.97 9.42 1.24
N ASP A 388 9.85 9.48 2.24
CA ASP A 388 11.20 8.93 2.16
C ASP A 388 11.19 7.43 2.43
N ALA A 389 10.95 6.64 1.38
CA ALA A 389 10.97 5.19 1.47
C ALA A 389 12.36 4.62 1.82
N THR A 390 13.43 5.41 1.81
CA THR A 390 14.76 4.92 2.20
C THR A 390 14.97 4.95 3.70
N ARG A 391 14.26 5.84 4.40
CA ARG A 391 14.35 6.05 5.85
C ARG A 391 13.12 5.54 6.59
N ASP A 392 11.94 5.77 6.05
CA ASP A 392 10.67 5.65 6.76
C ASP A 392 9.89 4.39 6.37
N VAL A 393 9.04 3.94 7.29
CA VAL A 393 8.10 2.83 7.16
C VAL A 393 6.69 3.40 7.28
N VAL A 394 5.81 2.98 6.37
CA VAL A 394 4.39 3.28 6.46
C VAL A 394 3.81 2.49 7.63
N SER A 395 3.20 3.19 8.57
CA SER A 395 2.52 2.60 9.72
C SER A 395 1.21 3.33 9.98
N ILE A 396 0.14 2.58 10.23
CA ILE A 396 -1.18 3.13 10.57
C ILE A 396 -1.50 3.07 12.07
N ARG A 397 -0.51 2.63 12.87
CA ARG A 397 -0.63 2.40 14.33
C ARG A 397 0.15 3.41 15.17
N CYS A 398 0.94 4.29 14.55
CA CYS A 398 1.66 5.36 15.23
C CYS A 398 0.68 6.32 15.91
N LYS A 399 0.78 6.48 17.24
CA LYS A 399 -0.17 7.29 18.03
C LYS A 399 -0.29 8.74 17.57
N ASP A 400 0.79 9.29 17.02
CA ASP A 400 0.91 10.65 16.50
C ASP A 400 0.64 10.75 14.98
N ALA A 401 0.15 9.67 14.35
CA ALA A 401 0.06 9.52 12.89
C ALA A 401 1.41 9.70 12.17
N GLY A 402 2.52 9.56 12.89
CA GLY A 402 3.88 9.65 12.39
C GLY A 402 4.26 8.53 11.42
N THR A 403 5.50 8.59 10.94
CA THR A 403 6.18 7.45 10.32
C THR A 403 7.04 6.75 11.37
N VAL A 404 7.29 5.45 11.21
CA VAL A 404 8.33 4.75 11.99
C VAL A 404 9.59 4.72 11.14
N THR A 405 10.76 4.90 11.73
CA THR A 405 12.00 4.76 10.95
C THR A 405 12.37 3.30 10.76
N LYS A 406 13.03 2.98 9.65
CA LYS A 406 13.56 1.64 9.39
C LYS A 406 14.62 1.22 10.40
N ASP A 407 15.34 2.19 10.97
CA ASP A 407 16.32 1.94 12.02
C ASP A 407 15.63 1.48 13.32
N GLU A 408 14.55 2.17 13.72
CA GLU A 408 13.69 1.73 14.83
C GLU A 408 13.16 0.31 14.59
N LYS A 409 12.63 0.01 13.40
CA LYS A 409 12.14 -1.35 13.05
C LYS A 409 13.23 -2.41 13.04
N ARG A 410 14.46 -2.05 12.64
CA ARG A 410 15.62 -2.94 12.70
C ARG A 410 15.96 -3.28 14.16
N HIS A 411 15.91 -2.30 15.05
CA HIS A 411 16.19 -2.50 16.47
C HIS A 411 15.06 -3.25 17.19
N SER A 412 13.80 -2.90 16.94
CA SER A 412 12.66 -3.46 17.65
C SER A 412 12.22 -4.82 17.13
N CYS A 413 12.39 -5.08 15.83
CA CYS A 413 11.79 -6.23 15.14
C CYS A 413 12.75 -6.92 14.16
N GLN A 414 14.04 -6.60 14.18
CA GLN A 414 15.06 -7.22 13.32
C GLN A 414 14.73 -7.14 11.81
N TRP A 415 14.02 -6.09 11.40
CA TRP A 415 13.72 -5.87 9.99
C TRP A 415 15.01 -5.83 9.16
N ARG A 416 14.96 -6.49 8.00
CA ARG A 416 16.09 -6.49 7.07
C ARG A 416 16.30 -5.08 6.51
N PHE A 417 17.55 -4.69 6.34
CA PHE A 417 17.88 -3.44 5.69
C PHE A 417 17.35 -3.45 4.24
N THR A 418 16.59 -2.43 3.89
CA THR A 418 16.07 -2.21 2.53
C THR A 418 15.88 -0.72 2.30
N THR A 419 16.12 -0.26 1.08
CA THR A 419 15.87 1.12 0.64
C THR A 419 14.55 1.27 -0.11
N ARG A 420 13.81 0.17 -0.29
CA ARG A 420 12.51 0.13 -0.98
C ARG A 420 11.36 0.55 -0.07
N LEU A 421 10.18 0.81 -0.63
CA LEU A 421 8.96 0.99 0.14
C LEU A 421 8.74 -0.16 1.14
N SER A 422 8.42 0.21 2.38
CA SER A 422 8.20 -0.68 3.50
C SER A 422 6.89 -0.30 4.20
N ILE A 423 6.06 -1.29 4.50
CA ILE A 423 4.72 -1.10 5.08
C ILE A 423 4.57 -2.07 6.26
N GLU A 424 4.45 -1.54 7.46
CA GLU A 424 4.22 -2.32 8.69
C GLU A 424 2.79 -2.89 8.70
N ASP A 425 2.65 -4.19 8.98
CA ASP A 425 1.35 -4.75 9.32
C ASP A 425 0.87 -4.22 10.70
N PRO A 426 -0.37 -3.72 10.82
CA PRO A 426 -0.87 -3.07 12.03
C PRO A 426 -0.93 -3.98 13.26
N PHE A 427 -0.90 -5.31 13.09
CA PHE A 427 -0.86 -6.28 14.18
C PHE A 427 0.45 -7.06 14.20
N GLU A 428 0.87 -7.65 13.08
CA GLU A 428 2.19 -8.29 12.99
C GLU A 428 3.27 -7.25 12.74
N VAL A 429 3.64 -6.49 13.78
CA VAL A 429 4.63 -5.40 13.64
C VAL A 429 5.99 -5.88 13.12
N GLY A 430 6.32 -7.17 13.24
CA GLY A 430 7.52 -7.78 12.65
C GLY A 430 7.44 -8.02 11.13
N TYR A 431 6.27 -7.86 10.52
CA TYR A 431 5.99 -8.23 9.14
C TYR A 431 5.88 -7.00 8.24
N ASP A 432 6.78 -6.94 7.23
CA ASP A 432 6.70 -5.95 6.15
C ASP A 432 5.75 -6.46 5.06
N VAL A 433 4.55 -5.89 4.95
CA VAL A 433 3.57 -6.24 3.90
C VAL A 433 4.14 -5.97 2.50
N ALA A 434 5.09 -5.05 2.37
CA ALA A 434 5.75 -4.71 1.11
C ALA A 434 6.93 -5.63 0.75
N HIS A 435 7.25 -6.67 1.55
CA HIS A 435 8.33 -7.63 1.25
C HIS A 435 8.19 -8.33 -0.13
N VAL A 436 6.97 -8.36 -0.69
CA VAL A 436 6.68 -8.89 -2.03
C VAL A 436 7.29 -8.06 -3.15
N LEU A 437 7.68 -6.80 -2.90
CA LEU A 437 8.29 -5.93 -3.89
C LEU A 437 9.67 -6.44 -4.34
N LYS A 438 9.77 -6.82 -5.62
CA LYS A 438 11.00 -7.34 -6.24
C LYS A 438 11.57 -6.34 -7.26
N GLY A 439 12.86 -6.48 -7.60
CA GLY A 439 13.50 -5.70 -8.68
C GLY A 439 13.25 -4.18 -8.57
N SER A 440 12.79 -3.58 -9.68
CA SER A 440 12.49 -2.15 -9.81
C SER A 440 10.98 -1.83 -9.69
N ARG A 441 10.14 -2.73 -9.13
CA ARG A 441 8.68 -2.51 -9.05
C ARG A 441 8.30 -1.34 -8.13
N ASP A 442 9.03 -1.14 -7.03
CA ASP A 442 8.82 -0.01 -6.11
C ASP A 442 9.10 1.33 -6.79
N LYS A 443 10.16 1.40 -7.62
CA LYS A 443 10.45 2.57 -8.46
C LYS A 443 9.33 2.84 -9.45
N TYR A 444 8.85 1.79 -10.13
CA TYR A 444 7.74 1.92 -11.07
C TYR A 444 6.47 2.45 -10.39
N ILE A 445 6.13 1.94 -9.20
CA ILE A 445 5.00 2.46 -8.40
C ILE A 445 5.14 3.95 -8.13
N ARG A 446 6.32 4.37 -7.64
CA ARG A 446 6.61 5.79 -7.39
C ARG A 446 6.49 6.64 -8.66
N GLN A 447 7.05 6.17 -9.78
CA GLN A 447 6.98 6.86 -11.07
C GLN A 447 5.55 7.03 -11.56
N GLN A 448 4.69 6.02 -11.38
CA GLN A 448 3.28 6.13 -11.75
C GLN A 448 2.52 7.14 -10.87
N PHE A 449 2.82 7.21 -9.56
CA PHE A 449 2.26 8.24 -8.70
C PHE A 449 2.71 9.65 -9.12
N VAL A 450 4.00 9.84 -9.40
CA VAL A 450 4.54 11.12 -9.86
C VAL A 450 3.94 11.51 -11.22
N ARG A 451 3.86 10.59 -12.17
CA ARG A 451 3.24 10.83 -13.47
C ARG A 451 1.80 11.32 -13.30
N ALA A 452 0.99 10.61 -12.52
CA ALA A 452 -0.40 10.99 -12.29
C ALA A 452 -0.50 12.38 -11.64
N TYR A 453 0.33 12.65 -10.62
CA TYR A 453 0.40 13.96 -9.97
C TYR A 453 0.76 15.08 -10.96
N VAL A 454 1.81 14.91 -11.75
CA VAL A 454 2.28 15.95 -12.68
C VAL A 454 1.26 16.25 -13.76
N MET A 455 0.63 15.22 -14.34
CA MET A 455 -0.40 15.42 -15.35
C MET A 455 -1.59 16.21 -14.81
N LEU A 456 -2.06 15.88 -13.60
CA LEU A 456 -3.15 16.60 -12.96
C LEU A 456 -2.74 18.03 -12.56
N MET A 457 -1.52 18.22 -12.10
CA MET A 457 -1.01 19.54 -11.69
C MET A 457 -0.80 20.47 -12.89
N ASP A 458 -0.26 19.95 -14.00
CA ASP A 458 -0.15 20.69 -15.26
C ASP A 458 -1.55 21.10 -15.77
N GLY A 459 -2.53 20.18 -15.71
CA GLY A 459 -3.93 20.51 -16.01
C GLY A 459 -4.49 21.64 -15.15
N ALA A 460 -4.26 21.58 -13.82
CA ALA A 460 -4.69 22.61 -12.89
C ALA A 460 -4.05 23.98 -13.15
N ILE A 461 -2.73 24.01 -13.45
CA ILE A 461 -1.99 25.24 -13.76
C ILE A 461 -2.50 25.86 -15.06
N GLN A 462 -2.64 25.06 -16.13
CA GLN A 462 -3.11 25.56 -17.42
C GLN A 462 -4.52 26.12 -17.35
N HIS A 463 -5.41 25.48 -16.57
CA HIS A 463 -6.76 25.95 -16.37
C HIS A 463 -6.81 27.29 -15.62
N GLN A 464 -6.01 27.43 -14.56
CA GLN A 464 -5.93 28.68 -13.78
C GLN A 464 -5.42 29.86 -14.63
N VAL A 465 -4.46 29.63 -15.55
CA VAL A 465 -3.93 30.66 -16.45
C VAL A 465 -4.98 31.14 -17.45
N LYS A 466 -5.86 30.26 -17.92
CA LYS A 466 -6.91 30.62 -18.88
C LYS A 466 -8.04 31.44 -18.27
N GLY A 467 -8.22 31.40 -16.96
CA GLY A 467 -9.31 32.10 -16.28
C GLY A 467 -10.70 31.63 -16.71
N GLU A 468 -10.79 30.43 -17.27
CA GLU A 468 -12.04 29.77 -17.63
C GLU A 468 -12.67 29.26 -16.33
N ASP A 469 -13.91 29.67 -16.04
CA ASP A 469 -14.73 29.12 -14.94
C ASP A 469 -15.89 28.32 -15.56
N ASP A 470 -15.56 27.55 -16.60
CA ASP A 470 -16.49 26.68 -17.32
C ASP A 470 -16.37 25.25 -16.77
N ALA A 471 -17.35 24.88 -15.94
CA ALA A 471 -17.38 23.59 -15.26
C ALA A 471 -17.50 22.38 -16.22
N GLU A 472 -18.02 22.55 -17.44
CA GLU A 472 -18.10 21.46 -18.42
C GLU A 472 -16.74 21.23 -19.09
N ALA A 473 -16.06 22.32 -19.46
CA ALA A 473 -14.70 22.26 -20.00
C ALA A 473 -13.71 21.70 -18.95
N GLU A 474 -13.86 22.07 -17.68
CA GLU A 474 -13.09 21.50 -16.56
C GLU A 474 -13.22 19.97 -16.51
N ASP A 475 -14.44 19.45 -16.55
CA ASP A 475 -14.72 18.02 -16.46
C ASP A 475 -14.15 17.25 -17.66
N GLU A 476 -14.27 17.81 -18.87
CA GLU A 476 -13.72 17.20 -20.07
C GLU A 476 -12.19 17.07 -19.99
N VAL A 477 -11.50 18.11 -19.51
CA VAL A 477 -10.05 18.10 -19.34
C VAL A 477 -9.63 17.10 -18.26
N VAL A 478 -10.30 17.10 -17.11
CA VAL A 478 -10.05 16.12 -16.03
C VAL A 478 -10.26 14.69 -16.54
N ALA A 479 -11.37 14.42 -17.23
CA ALA A 479 -11.66 13.10 -17.76
C ALA A 479 -10.60 12.63 -18.77
N LYS A 480 -10.14 13.54 -19.64
CA LYS A 480 -9.06 13.25 -20.60
C LYS A 480 -7.74 12.93 -19.90
N ILE A 481 -7.36 13.71 -18.89
CA ILE A 481 -6.15 13.44 -18.10
C ILE A 481 -6.29 12.09 -17.38
N MET A 482 -7.42 11.85 -16.72
CA MET A 482 -7.64 10.61 -15.98
C MET A 482 -7.69 9.39 -16.89
N ALA A 483 -8.20 9.49 -18.12
CA ALA A 483 -8.10 8.41 -19.11
C ALA A 483 -6.65 8.04 -19.42
N LEU A 484 -5.74 9.02 -19.51
CA LEU A 484 -4.30 8.77 -19.69
C LEU A 484 -3.63 8.27 -18.41
N VAL A 485 -4.02 8.78 -17.24
CA VAL A 485 -3.54 8.28 -15.93
C VAL A 485 -3.88 6.80 -15.77
N ASN A 486 -5.09 6.42 -16.16
CA ASN A 486 -5.67 5.08 -16.04
C ASN A 486 -5.48 4.20 -17.28
N GLU A 487 -4.65 4.62 -18.23
CA GLU A 487 -4.35 3.83 -19.42
C GLU A 487 -3.84 2.45 -19.03
N HIS A 488 -4.45 1.41 -19.60
CA HIS A 488 -4.12 0.03 -19.27
C HIS A 488 -2.76 -0.35 -19.82
N VAL A 489 -1.84 -0.71 -18.94
CA VAL A 489 -0.50 -1.14 -19.30
C VAL A 489 -0.48 -2.66 -19.47
N LEU A 490 -0.26 -3.13 -20.70
CA LEU A 490 -0.16 -4.56 -21.00
C LEU A 490 1.21 -5.14 -20.62
N ASP A 491 2.28 -4.36 -20.81
CA ASP A 491 3.65 -4.73 -20.43
C ASP A 491 4.27 -3.55 -19.68
N VAL A 492 4.82 -3.80 -18.48
CA VAL A 492 5.50 -2.75 -17.71
C VAL A 492 6.73 -2.32 -18.52
N PRO A 493 6.83 -1.06 -18.96
CA PRO A 493 8.04 -0.57 -19.60
C PRO A 493 9.09 -0.44 -18.51
N PHE A 494 9.82 -1.52 -18.22
CA PHE A 494 11.10 -1.36 -17.55
C PHE A 494 11.95 -0.49 -18.46
N LEU A 495 12.63 0.51 -17.88
CA LEU A 495 13.51 1.45 -18.59
C LEU A 495 14.35 0.67 -19.61
N GLN A 496 13.95 0.72 -20.89
CA GLN A 496 14.77 0.20 -21.97
C GLN A 496 15.92 1.19 -22.13
N ALA A 497 17.15 0.68 -22.24
CA ALA A 497 18.35 1.51 -22.34
C ALA A 497 18.21 2.54 -23.49
N PRO A 498 18.66 3.79 -23.32
CA PRO A 498 18.73 4.72 -24.43
C PRO A 498 19.67 4.17 -25.51
N SER A 499 19.30 4.36 -26.78
CA SER A 499 20.05 3.94 -27.96
C SER A 499 21.26 4.85 -28.27
N HIS A 500 21.69 5.71 -27.34
CA HIS A 500 22.75 6.68 -27.55
C HIS A 500 24.00 6.40 -26.70
N PRO A 501 25.22 6.56 -27.27
CA PRO A 501 26.45 6.46 -26.51
C PRO A 501 26.56 7.62 -25.52
N LEU A 502 26.62 7.28 -24.24
CA LEU A 502 26.78 8.22 -23.12
C LEU A 502 28.15 8.92 -23.19
N SER A 503 28.20 10.21 -22.82
CA SER A 503 29.42 11.02 -22.76
C SER A 503 30.49 10.39 -21.85
N PRO A 504 31.79 10.51 -22.18
CA PRO A 504 32.86 9.98 -21.34
C PRO A 504 32.96 10.74 -20.01
N VAL A 505 33.23 9.99 -18.94
CA VAL A 505 33.60 10.48 -17.60
C VAL A 505 34.76 11.48 -17.72
N PRO A 506 34.76 12.63 -17.01
CA PRO A 506 35.94 13.48 -16.95
C PRO A 506 37.07 12.73 -16.24
N THR A 507 38.14 12.44 -16.95
CA THR A 507 39.38 11.92 -16.36
C THR A 507 40.06 13.00 -15.52
N PRO A 508 40.61 12.66 -14.34
CA PRO A 508 41.37 13.62 -13.54
C PRO A 508 42.64 14.04 -14.29
N SER A 509 42.92 15.34 -14.29
CA SER A 509 44.13 15.91 -14.88
C SER A 509 45.38 15.31 -14.21
N PRO A 510 46.44 14.96 -14.95
CA PRO A 510 47.68 14.49 -14.34
C PRO A 510 48.33 15.63 -13.53
N PRO A 511 49.06 15.32 -12.45
CA PRO A 511 49.72 16.33 -11.63
C PRO A 511 50.79 17.07 -12.45
N PRO A 512 51.07 18.34 -12.13
CA PRO A 512 52.09 19.09 -12.83
C PRO A 512 53.47 18.48 -12.55
N HIS A 513 54.23 18.26 -13.63
CA HIS A 513 55.65 17.98 -13.56
C HIS A 513 56.38 19.21 -13.00
N GLU A 514 56.86 19.14 -11.77
CA GLU A 514 57.94 20.02 -11.30
C GLU A 514 59.28 19.34 -11.60
N GLY A 515 59.99 19.91 -12.57
CA GLY A 515 61.42 19.72 -12.74
C GLY A 515 62.16 20.86 -12.04
N PHE A 516 63.10 20.44 -11.19
CA PHE A 516 64.06 21.22 -10.37
C PHE A 516 63.52 21.97 -9.15
#